data_AF-A0A438FAP6-F1
#
_entry.id   AF-A0A438FAP6-F1
#
_cell.length_a   1.000
_cell.length_b   1.000
_cell.length_c   1.000
_cell.angle_alpha   90.00
_cell.angle_beta   90.00
_cell.angle_gamma   90.00
#
_symmetry.space_group_name_H-M   'P 1'
#
loop_
_entity.id
_entity.type
_entity.pdbx_description
1 polymer ?
#
loop_
_entity_poly.entity_id
_entity_poly.type
_entity_poly.pdbx_seq_one_letter_code
_entity_poly.pdbx_strand_id
1 'polypeptide(L)'
;MKMHIRSILSSYLTRKPISKSPIFRSLGQNHFFTSSTSRSNQVITCKAAVCWGAGEAVKVEEIQVEPPKSSEVRVKMMYASICHTDILCCSGFPLPLFPKVPGHEGVG
;
A
#
# COMPACT_ATOMS: atom_id res chain seq x y z
N MET A 1 -3.73 -2.99 13.08
CA MET A 1 -2.46 -3.67 12.72
C MET A 1 -2.05 -3.23 11.32
N LYS A 2 -0.80 -2.78 11.12
CA LYS A 2 -0.33 -2.23 9.84
C LYS A 2 -0.17 -3.37 8.82
N MET A 3 -1.07 -3.46 7.85
CA MET A 3 -0.84 -4.26 6.65
C MET A 3 0.01 -3.42 5.70
N HIS A 4 1.31 -3.71 5.62
CA HIS A 4 2.14 -3.19 4.54
C HIS A 4 1.86 -4.06 3.33
N ILE A 5 1.09 -3.54 2.37
CA ILE A 5 0.94 -4.16 1.04
C ILE A 5 2.26 -3.95 0.31
N ARG A 6 3.25 -4.73 0.72
CA ARG A 6 4.35 -5.18 -0.11
C ARG A 6 3.93 -6.60 -0.45
N SER A 7 3.64 -6.85 -1.73
CA SER A 7 3.50 -8.19 -2.32
C SER A 7 4.06 -9.31 -1.43
N ILE A 8 3.25 -10.35 -1.17
CA ILE A 8 3.50 -11.49 -0.26
C ILE A 8 4.66 -12.39 -0.77
N LEU A 9 5.79 -11.81 -1.18
CA LEU A 9 6.94 -12.50 -1.77
C LEU A 9 8.29 -11.80 -1.49
N SER A 10 8.40 -11.02 -0.41
CA SER A 10 9.66 -10.38 -0.01
C SER A 10 10.00 -10.61 1.48
N SER A 11 9.93 -11.85 1.96
CA SER A 11 10.24 -12.24 3.33
C SER A 11 11.61 -12.92 3.54
N TYR A 12 12.51 -12.89 2.56
CA TYR A 12 13.90 -13.33 2.75
C TYR A 12 14.86 -12.23 2.29
N LEU A 13 15.82 -11.84 3.17
CA LEU A 13 16.86 -10.80 3.02
C LEU A 13 16.30 -9.38 3.29
N THR A 14 16.65 -8.61 4.32
CA THR A 14 17.88 -8.50 5.11
C THR A 14 17.60 -7.89 6.49
N ARG A 15 18.22 -8.43 7.55
CA ARG A 15 18.31 -7.82 8.89
C ARG A 15 19.30 -6.63 8.88
N LYS A 16 18.93 -5.50 9.55
CA LYS A 16 19.66 -4.34 10.21
C LYS A 16 21.20 -4.14 9.98
N PRO A 17 21.87 -2.96 10.27
CA PRO A 17 21.48 -1.82 11.17
C PRO A 17 21.95 -0.35 10.84
N ILE A 18 21.40 0.63 11.59
CA ILE A 18 21.99 1.86 12.23
C ILE A 18 22.72 2.95 11.39
N SER A 19 22.25 4.22 11.39
CA SER A 19 22.88 5.37 12.11
C SER A 19 22.38 6.80 11.70
N LYS A 20 22.07 7.60 12.74
CA LYS A 20 22.34 9.03 13.02
C LYS A 20 21.96 10.17 12.03
N SER A 21 21.22 11.14 12.57
CA SER A 21 21.00 12.52 12.10
C SER A 21 22.27 13.39 12.11
N PRO A 22 22.28 14.55 11.42
CA PRO A 22 22.26 15.80 12.19
C PRO A 22 21.39 16.93 11.61
N ILE A 23 21.17 17.87 12.53
CA ILE A 23 20.42 19.13 12.52
C ILE A 23 21.11 20.18 11.63
N PHE A 24 20.34 20.96 10.84
CA PHE A 24 20.77 22.29 10.42
C PHE A 24 19.59 23.27 10.43
N ARG A 25 19.72 24.32 11.25
CA ARG A 25 18.86 25.52 11.27
C ARG A 25 19.36 26.50 10.20
N SER A 26 18.45 27.12 9.45
CA SER A 26 18.67 28.49 8.96
C SER A 26 17.34 29.14 8.54
N LEU A 27 17.05 30.23 9.24
CA LEU A 27 16.43 31.52 8.85
C LEU A 27 15.42 31.58 7.70
N GLY A 28 14.32 32.28 8.01
CA GLY A 28 13.10 32.33 7.21
C GLY A 28 13.19 33.06 5.89
N GLN A 29 12.28 32.65 5.00
CA GLN A 29 11.73 33.43 3.92
C GLN A 29 10.23 33.13 3.86
N ASN A 30 9.42 34.11 4.24
CA ASN A 30 7.97 34.08 4.08
C ASN A 30 7.64 34.29 2.60
N HIS A 31 7.66 33.21 1.84
CA HIS A 31 7.02 33.14 0.55
C HIS A 31 5.94 32.06 0.67
N PHE A 32 4.68 32.48 0.79
CA PHE A 32 3.51 31.61 0.70
C PHE A 32 3.38 31.06 -0.73
N PHE A 33 4.26 30.14 -1.10
CA PHE A 33 4.02 29.19 -2.18
C PHE A 33 3.22 28.05 -1.58
N THR A 34 1.96 27.87 -2.00
CA THR A 34 1.24 26.62 -1.78
C THR A 34 1.91 25.54 -2.64
N SER A 35 2.98 24.95 -2.10
CA SER A 35 3.63 23.82 -2.76
C SER A 35 2.63 22.66 -2.81
N SER A 36 2.27 22.24 -4.01
CA SER A 36 1.65 20.94 -4.25
C SER A 36 2.68 19.86 -3.88
N THR A 37 2.76 19.52 -2.60
CA THR A 37 3.69 18.51 -2.09
C THR A 37 3.47 17.20 -2.83
N SER A 38 4.41 16.84 -3.70
CA SER A 38 4.37 15.57 -4.42
C SER A 38 4.33 14.43 -3.38
N ARG A 39 3.23 13.67 -3.36
CA ARG A 39 3.05 12.55 -2.41
C ARG A 39 3.87 11.33 -2.79
N SER A 40 4.69 11.40 -3.85
CA SER A 40 5.44 10.29 -4.44
C SER A 40 6.27 9.53 -3.39
N ASN A 41 6.91 10.24 -2.46
CA ASN A 41 7.82 9.65 -1.48
C ASN A 41 7.21 9.43 -0.08
N GLN A 42 5.91 9.65 0.09
CA GLN A 42 5.23 9.50 1.38
C GLN A 42 4.36 8.25 1.42
N VAL A 43 4.23 7.65 2.61
CA VAL A 43 3.24 6.62 2.89
C VAL A 43 1.85 7.25 2.82
N ILE A 44 0.93 6.60 2.10
CA ILE A 44 -0.46 7.04 1.97
C ILE A 44 -1.34 6.14 2.82
N THR A 45 -2.19 6.75 3.62
CA THR A 45 -3.30 6.07 4.29
C THR A 45 -4.53 6.13 3.39
N CYS A 46 -5.15 4.98 3.10
CA CYS A 46 -6.38 4.88 2.32
C CYS A 46 -7.22 3.67 2.74
N LYS A 47 -8.44 3.56 2.19
CA LYS A 47 -9.32 2.41 2.42
C LYS A 47 -9.06 1.31 1.39
N ALA A 48 -9.15 0.06 1.82
CA ALA A 48 -9.13 -1.11 0.95
C ALA A 48 -10.08 -2.19 1.45
N ALA A 49 -10.54 -3.04 0.52
CA ALA A 49 -11.29 -4.25 0.84
C ALA A 49 -10.30 -5.37 1.19
N VAL A 50 -10.35 -5.89 2.41
CA VAL A 50 -9.37 -6.83 2.97
C VAL A 50 -10.07 -8.14 3.31
N CYS A 51 -9.53 -9.23 2.79
CA CYS A 51 -9.89 -10.59 3.16
C CYS A 51 -8.86 -11.11 4.19
N TRP A 52 -9.31 -11.41 5.41
CA TRP A 52 -8.44 -11.80 6.53
C TRP A 52 -8.19 -13.31 6.61
N GLY A 53 -9.07 -14.13 6.02
CA GLY A 53 -8.99 -15.58 6.04
C GLY A 53 -9.87 -16.21 4.95
N ALA A 54 -9.63 -17.48 4.65
CA ALA A 54 -10.36 -18.20 3.62
C ALA A 54 -11.86 -18.30 3.96
N GLY A 55 -12.71 -17.80 3.06
CA GLY A 55 -14.17 -17.79 3.26
C GLY A 55 -14.66 -16.75 4.26
N GLU A 56 -13.79 -15.91 4.82
CA GLU A 56 -14.22 -14.77 5.63
C GLU A 56 -14.80 -13.65 4.76
N ALA A 57 -15.80 -12.96 5.32
CA ALA A 57 -16.35 -11.76 4.68
C ALA A 57 -15.26 -10.69 4.54
N VAL A 58 -15.22 -10.06 3.36
CA VAL A 58 -14.28 -8.97 3.07
C VAL A 58 -14.68 -7.73 3.87
N LYS A 59 -13.72 -7.10 4.55
CA LYS A 59 -13.92 -5.91 5.39
C LYS A 59 -13.25 -4.69 4.77
N VAL A 60 -13.88 -3.52 4.87
CA VAL A 60 -13.25 -2.26 4.46
C VAL A 60 -12.39 -1.74 5.59
N GLU A 61 -11.08 -1.75 5.38
CA GLU A 61 -10.08 -1.40 6.40
C GLU A 61 -9.25 -0.20 5.94
N GLU A 62 -8.67 0.52 6.91
CA GLU A 62 -7.67 1.54 6.65
C GLU A 62 -6.28 0.89 6.54
N ILE A 63 -5.62 1.11 5.40
CA ILE A 63 -4.31 0.53 5.07
C ILE A 63 -3.26 1.62 4.80
N GLN A 64 -1.99 1.23 4.89
CA GLN A 64 -0.85 2.08 4.56
C GLN A 64 -0.18 1.57 3.28
N VAL A 65 -0.15 2.41 2.25
CA VAL A 65 0.50 2.15 0.96
C VAL A 65 1.79 2.93 0.90
N GLU A 66 2.90 2.20 0.80
CA GLU A 66 4.23 2.79 0.72
C GLU A 66 4.47 3.53 -0.61
N PRO A 67 5.48 4.41 -0.67
CA PRO A 67 5.94 4.98 -1.94
C PRO A 67 6.46 3.88 -2.89
N PRO A 68 6.27 4.03 -4.22
CA PRO A 68 6.79 3.06 -5.19
C PRO A 68 8.32 3.06 -5.21
N LYS A 69 8.92 1.89 -5.44
CA LYS A 69 10.36 1.72 -5.67
C LYS A 69 10.71 1.90 -7.14
N SER A 70 11.98 1.65 -7.49
CA SER A 70 12.43 1.65 -8.89
C SER A 70 11.63 0.64 -9.71
N SER A 71 11.15 1.06 -10.88
CA SER A 71 10.32 0.26 -11.80
C SER A 71 8.93 -0.14 -11.26
N GLU A 72 8.46 0.49 -10.18
CA GLU A 72 7.10 0.34 -9.69
C GLU A 72 6.28 1.62 -9.97
N VAL A 73 4.97 1.46 -10.15
CA VAL A 73 4.02 2.58 -10.23
C VAL A 73 2.99 2.44 -9.12
N ARG A 74 2.60 3.58 -8.52
CA ARG A 74 1.51 3.64 -7.54
C ARG A 74 0.33 4.36 -8.17
N VAL A 75 -0.76 3.61 -8.39
CA VAL A 75 -1.95 4.06 -9.10
C VAL A 75 -3.04 4.48 -8.11
N LYS A 76 -3.79 5.54 -8.43
CA LYS A 76 -4.98 5.93 -7.67
C LYS A 76 -6.20 5.36 -8.39
N MET A 77 -6.71 4.24 -7.90
CA MET A 77 -7.90 3.60 -8.48
C MET A 77 -9.12 4.52 -8.44
N MET A 78 -9.78 4.66 -9.59
CA MET A 78 -11.02 5.44 -9.76
C MET A 78 -12.24 4.52 -9.80
N TYR A 79 -12.12 3.40 -10.52
CA TYR A 79 -13.17 2.38 -10.65
C TYR A 79 -12.55 0.98 -10.59
N ALA A 80 -13.33 0.02 -10.08
CA ALA A 80 -12.99 -1.39 -10.04
C ALA A 80 -14.24 -2.24 -10.32
N SER A 81 -14.05 -3.47 -10.80
CA SER A 81 -15.08 -4.47 -11.03
C SER A 81 -14.77 -5.73 -10.19
N ILE A 82 -15.70 -6.68 -10.17
CA ILE A 82 -15.55 -7.97 -9.50
C ILE A 82 -15.77 -9.07 -10.54
N CYS A 83 -14.85 -10.02 -10.56
CA CYS A 83 -14.93 -11.22 -11.37
C CYS A 83 -14.94 -12.47 -10.48
N HIS A 84 -15.29 -13.63 -11.06
CA HIS A 84 -15.33 -14.90 -10.34
C HIS A 84 -13.98 -15.26 -9.69
N THR A 85 -12.86 -14.87 -10.31
CA THR A 85 -11.51 -15.10 -9.78
C THR A 85 -11.28 -14.38 -8.46
N ASP A 86 -11.90 -13.22 -8.22
CA ASP A 86 -11.77 -12.51 -6.94
C ASP A 86 -12.41 -13.31 -5.79
N ILE A 87 -13.53 -13.97 -6.07
CA ILE A 87 -14.22 -14.86 -5.12
C ILE A 87 -13.34 -16.08 -4.79
N LEU A 88 -12.80 -16.73 -5.82
CA LEU A 88 -11.87 -17.86 -5.65
C LEU A 88 -10.62 -17.44 -4.86
N CYS A 89 -10.12 -16.24 -5.10
CA CYS A 89 -8.99 -15.68 -4.37
C CYS A 89 -9.31 -15.52 -2.88
N CYS A 90 -10.51 -15.04 -2.54
CA CYS A 90 -10.97 -14.89 -1.14
C CYS A 90 -11.27 -16.25 -0.48
N SER A 91 -11.60 -17.29 -1.23
CA SER A 91 -11.76 -18.65 -0.70
C SER A 91 -10.44 -19.41 -0.53
N GLY A 92 -9.30 -18.80 -0.85
CA GLY A 92 -7.97 -19.37 -0.66
C GLY A 92 -7.40 -20.14 -1.85
N PHE A 93 -8.02 -20.03 -3.03
CA PHE A 93 -7.51 -20.61 -4.27
C PHE A 93 -6.79 -19.55 -5.13
N PRO A 94 -5.72 -19.88 -5.88
CA PRO A 94 -4.98 -21.13 -5.85
C PRO A 94 -4.08 -21.25 -4.61
N LEU A 95 -3.74 -20.11 -3.98
CA LEU A 95 -2.87 -20.06 -2.81
C LEU A 95 -3.58 -19.36 -1.63
N PRO A 96 -3.66 -20.00 -0.44
CA PRO A 96 -4.33 -19.46 0.73
C PRO A 96 -3.45 -18.48 1.50
N LEU A 97 -2.95 -17.44 0.83
CA LEU A 97 -2.13 -16.38 1.43
C LEU A 97 -3.02 -15.27 1.99
N PHE A 98 -3.12 -15.15 3.30
CA PHE A 98 -3.90 -14.11 3.97
C PHE A 98 -3.04 -13.32 4.97
N PRO A 99 -3.37 -12.05 5.25
CA PRO A 99 -4.46 -11.28 4.65
C PRO A 99 -4.14 -10.82 3.21
N LYS A 100 -5.18 -10.57 2.40
CA LYS A 100 -5.03 -10.09 1.02
C LYS A 100 -6.06 -9.03 0.64
N VAL A 101 -5.71 -8.20 -0.34
CA VAL A 101 -6.63 -7.29 -1.03
C VAL A 101 -6.92 -7.88 -2.41
N PRO A 102 -8.14 -8.38 -2.69
CA PRO A 102 -8.52 -8.90 -3.99
C PRO A 102 -8.75 -7.77 -5.02
N GLY A 103 -9.00 -8.12 -6.27
CA GLY A 103 -9.24 -7.19 -7.37
C GLY A 103 -8.14 -7.22 -8.42
N HIS A 104 -8.53 -7.53 -9.66
CA HIS A 104 -7.66 -7.49 -10.85
C HIS A 104 -8.32 -6.76 -12.03
N GLU A 105 -9.51 -6.20 -11.83
CA GLU A 105 -10.26 -5.42 -12.83
C GLU A 105 -10.44 -3.98 -12.33
N GLY A 106 -9.85 -2.99 -13.00
CA GLY A 106 -10.04 -1.58 -12.65
C GLY A 106 -9.24 -0.60 -13.49
N VAL A 107 -9.46 0.71 -13.24
CA VAL A 107 -8.79 1.82 -13.92
C VAL A 107 -8.50 2.97 -12.95
N GLY A 108 -7.38 3.69 -13.16
CA GLY A 108 -6.94 4.84 -12.37
C GLY A 108 -5.65 5.46 -12.88
#